data_AF-A0A6G0TYR9-F1
#
_entry.id   AF-A0A6G0TYR9-F1
#
_cell.length_a   1.000
_cell.length_b   1.000
_cell.length_c   1.000
_cell.angle_alpha   90.00
_cell.angle_beta   90.00
_cell.angle_gamma   90.00
#
_symmetry.space_group_name_H-M   'P 1'
#
loop_
_entity.id
_entity.type
_entity.pdbx_description
1 polymer ?
#
loop_
_entity_poly.entity_id
_entity_poly.type
_entity_poly.pdbx_seq_one_letter_code
_entity_poly.pdbx_strand_id
1 'polypeptide(L)'
;MIHSLFIINSACDVFIEKHWKSIISRSVCDYFFDQHRKAINPEDIPPVIATPHHYLISIYRCGLYFVAVCMTEVPPLFVIEFLHRVVDTFEDYFSECSENVVKDNYVVVYELLDEMLDNGFPLATESNILKELIKPPNILRTIANSVTGKSNVSATLPSGQLSNVPWRRSGVKYTNNEAYFDVIEEVDAIIDKGGSTVFAEIQGYVR
;
A
#
# COMPACT_ATOMS: atom_id res chain seq x y z
N MET A 1 5.23 14.95 -7.96
CA MET A 1 4.89 14.41 -6.62
C MET A 1 3.44 13.93 -6.63
N ILE A 2 3.06 13.07 -5.68
CA ILE A 2 1.72 12.49 -5.62
C ILE A 2 0.74 13.56 -5.11
N HIS A 3 -0.34 13.83 -5.82
CA HIS A 3 -1.34 14.82 -5.42
C HIS A 3 -2.58 14.17 -4.81
N SER A 4 -2.97 13.02 -5.36
CA SER A 4 -4.18 12.30 -4.93
C SER A 4 -4.03 10.80 -5.15
N LEU A 5 -4.79 10.02 -4.38
CA LEU A 5 -4.93 8.58 -4.49
C LEU A 5 -6.42 8.25 -4.56
N PHE A 6 -6.79 7.43 -5.53
CA PHE A 6 -8.10 6.84 -5.64
C PHE A 6 -7.97 5.32 -5.48
N ILE A 7 -8.86 4.70 -4.70
CA ILE A 7 -8.98 3.24 -4.64
C ILE A 7 -10.29 2.84 -5.29
N ILE A 8 -10.19 1.93 -6.25
CA ILE A 8 -11.26 1.57 -7.17
C ILE A 8 -11.47 0.06 -7.10
N ASN A 9 -12.73 -0.36 -6.99
CA ASN A 9 -13.07 -1.77 -7.03
C ASN A 9 -13.16 -2.31 -8.47
N SER A 10 -13.37 -3.62 -8.61
CA SER A 10 -13.50 -4.28 -9.92
C SER A 10 -14.74 -3.84 -10.71
N ALA A 11 -15.71 -3.18 -10.08
CA ALA A 11 -16.88 -2.59 -10.73
C ALA A 11 -16.66 -1.15 -11.22
N CYS A 12 -15.42 -0.66 -11.17
CA CYS A 12 -15.04 0.72 -11.49
C CYS A 12 -15.69 1.78 -10.57
N ASP A 13 -16.06 1.41 -9.35
CA ASP A 13 -16.52 2.36 -8.34
C ASP A 13 -15.35 2.86 -7.49
N VAL A 14 -15.26 4.18 -7.33
CA VAL A 14 -14.26 4.86 -6.52
C VAL A 14 -14.84 5.01 -5.12
N PHE A 15 -14.35 4.19 -4.19
CA PHE A 15 -14.85 4.16 -2.81
C PHE A 15 -13.91 4.83 -1.80
N ILE A 16 -12.66 5.12 -2.19
CA ILE A 16 -11.73 5.98 -1.45
C ILE A 16 -11.19 7.05 -2.39
N GLU A 17 -11.14 8.28 -1.90
CA GLU A 17 -10.38 9.37 -2.52
C GLU A 17 -9.63 10.14 -1.44
N LYS A 18 -8.32 10.27 -1.60
CA LYS A 18 -7.46 11.02 -0.69
C LYS A 18 -6.66 12.05 -1.47
N HIS A 19 -6.72 13.30 -1.02
CA HIS A 19 -5.97 14.41 -1.58
C HIS A 19 -4.97 14.95 -0.54
N TRP A 20 -3.73 15.19 -0.96
CA TRP A 20 -2.67 15.73 -0.08
C TRP A 20 -2.22 17.15 -0.46
N LYS A 21 -2.40 17.55 -1.73
CA LYS A 21 -1.96 18.87 -2.22
C LYS A 21 -3.10 19.74 -2.71
N SER A 22 -3.87 19.21 -3.63
CA SER A 22 -5.00 19.89 -4.25
C SER A 22 -6.12 18.90 -4.44
N ILE A 23 -7.35 19.39 -4.35
CA ILE A 23 -8.53 18.59 -4.65
C ILE A 23 -8.54 18.34 -6.16
N ILE A 24 -8.44 17.07 -6.55
CA ILE A 24 -8.50 16.64 -7.95
C ILE A 24 -9.86 16.02 -8.20
N SER A 25 -10.56 16.49 -9.23
CA SER A 25 -11.85 15.94 -9.60
C SER A 25 -11.76 14.46 -9.95
N ARG A 26 -12.72 13.66 -9.47
CA ARG A 26 -12.87 12.24 -9.80
C ARG A 26 -12.94 11.97 -11.30
N SER A 27 -13.37 12.94 -12.11
CA SER A 27 -13.36 12.86 -13.59
C SER A 27 -11.98 12.53 -14.18
N VAL A 28 -10.89 12.79 -13.47
CA VAL A 28 -9.56 12.35 -13.90
C VAL A 28 -9.47 10.83 -14.05
N CYS A 29 -10.26 10.06 -13.30
CA CYS A 29 -10.31 8.60 -13.39
C CYS A 29 -10.96 8.11 -14.69
N ASP A 30 -11.66 8.97 -15.45
CA ASP A 30 -12.29 8.57 -16.71
C ASP A 30 -11.25 8.08 -17.74
N TYR A 31 -10.03 8.65 -17.71
CA TYR A 31 -8.91 8.18 -18.53
C TYR A 31 -8.46 6.77 -18.15
N PHE A 32 -8.47 6.45 -16.85
CA PHE A 32 -8.18 5.10 -16.36
C PHE A 32 -9.31 4.13 -16.76
N PHE A 33 -10.57 4.52 -16.58
CA PHE A 33 -11.72 3.70 -16.97
C PHE A 33 -11.78 3.44 -18.47
N ASP A 34 -11.30 4.36 -19.31
CA ASP A 34 -11.19 4.12 -20.75
C ASP A 34 -10.18 3.02 -21.10
N GLN A 35 -9.04 2.97 -20.40
CA GLN A 35 -8.08 1.86 -20.56
C GLN A 35 -8.63 0.56 -20.01
N HIS A 36 -9.26 0.59 -18.83
CA HIS A 36 -9.90 -0.57 -18.23
C HIS A 36 -10.97 -1.19 -19.15
N ARG A 37 -11.77 -0.37 -19.86
CA ARG A 37 -12.77 -0.85 -20.83
C ARG A 37 -12.18 -1.56 -22.04
N LYS A 38 -10.92 -1.28 -22.38
CA LYS A 38 -10.21 -1.86 -23.54
C LYS A 38 -9.43 -3.11 -23.16
N ALA A 39 -9.01 -3.21 -21.91
CA ALA A 39 -8.25 -4.33 -21.37
C ALA A 39 -9.12 -5.58 -21.19
N ILE A 40 -8.55 -6.76 -21.45
CA ILE A 40 -9.20 -8.05 -21.17
C ILE A 40 -8.84 -8.49 -19.76
N ASN A 41 -7.57 -8.35 -19.39
CA ASN A 41 -7.03 -8.66 -18.08
C ASN A 41 -6.54 -7.37 -17.38
N PRO A 42 -6.51 -7.33 -16.04
CA PRO A 42 -5.96 -6.19 -15.30
C PRO A 42 -4.52 -5.82 -15.67
N GLU A 43 -3.71 -6.83 -16.04
CA GLU A 43 -2.31 -6.66 -16.46
C GLU A 43 -2.15 -5.96 -17.81
N ASP A 44 -3.20 -5.97 -18.65
CA ASP A 44 -3.19 -5.30 -19.94
C ASP A 44 -3.38 -3.77 -19.82
N ILE A 45 -3.76 -3.28 -18.63
CA ILE A 45 -3.92 -1.85 -18.36
C ILE A 45 -2.53 -1.23 -18.19
N PRO A 46 -2.18 -0.18 -18.96
CA PRO A 46 -0.90 0.49 -18.79
C PRO A 46 -0.74 1.02 -17.36
N PRO A 47 0.37 0.72 -16.66
CA PRO A 47 0.58 1.16 -15.28
C PRO A 47 0.79 2.67 -15.17
N VAL A 48 1.08 3.35 -16.29
CA VAL A 48 1.19 4.80 -16.38
C VAL A 48 0.35 5.29 -17.55
N ILE A 49 -0.62 6.16 -17.27
CA ILE A 49 -1.51 6.77 -18.26
C ILE A 49 -1.26 8.27 -18.24
N ALA A 50 -0.75 8.80 -19.35
CA ALA A 50 -0.60 10.24 -19.56
C ALA A 50 -1.95 10.85 -19.97
N THR A 51 -2.31 11.95 -19.31
CA THR A 51 -3.49 12.77 -19.63
C THR A 51 -3.03 14.21 -19.95
N PRO A 52 -3.89 15.13 -20.43
CA PRO A 52 -3.47 16.47 -20.81
C PRO A 52 -2.76 17.28 -19.70
N HIS A 53 -3.10 17.04 -18.43
CA HIS A 53 -2.60 17.82 -17.29
C HIS A 53 -2.12 16.96 -16.11
N HIS A 54 -2.29 15.64 -16.18
CA HIS A 54 -1.97 14.73 -15.09
C HIS A 54 -1.34 13.44 -15.64
N TYR A 55 -0.59 12.76 -14.79
CA TYR A 55 -0.17 11.38 -14.97
C TYR A 55 -0.89 10.52 -13.94
N LEU A 56 -1.56 9.47 -14.42
CA LEU A 56 -2.15 8.45 -13.56
C LEU A 56 -1.16 7.29 -13.50
N ILE A 57 -0.79 6.90 -12.28
CA ILE A 57 0.10 5.77 -12.04
C ILE A 57 -0.67 4.78 -11.18
N SER A 58 -0.78 3.53 -11.62
CA SER A 58 -1.66 2.55 -10.99
C SER A 58 -1.03 1.19 -10.79
N ILE A 59 -1.47 0.52 -9.73
CA ILE A 59 -1.21 -0.90 -9.48
C ILE A 59 -2.54 -1.65 -9.30
N TYR A 60 -2.52 -2.96 -9.52
CA TYR A 60 -3.63 -3.87 -9.22
C TYR A 60 -3.17 -4.89 -8.18
N ARG A 61 -3.76 -4.87 -6.99
CA ARG A 61 -3.52 -5.87 -5.93
C ARG A 61 -4.81 -6.15 -5.18
N CYS A 62 -4.95 -7.39 -4.72
CA CYS A 62 -6.07 -7.84 -3.89
C CYS A 62 -7.46 -7.54 -4.49
N GLY A 63 -7.56 -7.58 -5.82
CA GLY A 63 -8.81 -7.30 -6.54
C GLY A 63 -9.17 -5.81 -6.67
N LEU A 64 -8.27 -4.90 -6.25
CA LEU A 64 -8.48 -3.46 -6.22
C LEU A 64 -7.44 -2.73 -7.07
N TYR A 65 -7.84 -1.62 -7.68
CA TYR A 65 -6.93 -0.69 -8.33
C TYR A 65 -6.60 0.47 -7.39
N PHE A 66 -5.31 0.76 -7.27
CA PHE A 66 -4.81 1.92 -6.56
C PHE A 66 -4.26 2.89 -7.61
N VAL A 67 -4.87 4.06 -7.75
CA VAL A 67 -4.55 5.03 -8.81
C VAL A 67 -4.06 6.32 -8.18
N ALA A 68 -2.75 6.57 -8.27
CA ALA A 68 -2.13 7.82 -7.86
C ALA A 68 -2.16 8.84 -9.01
N VAL A 69 -2.42 10.10 -8.68
CA VAL A 69 -2.42 11.22 -9.63
C VAL A 69 -1.23 12.13 -9.37
N CYS A 70 -0.46 12.39 -10.40
CA CYS A 70 0.68 13.31 -10.37
C CYS A 70 0.47 14.45 -11.39
N MET A 71 0.71 15.71 -11.01
CA MET A 71 0.64 16.85 -11.94
C MET A 71 1.98 17.22 -12.56
N THR A 72 3.07 16.68 -12.03
CA THR A 72 4.43 16.88 -12.54
C THR A 72 5.06 15.53 -12.79
N GLU A 73 6.05 15.51 -13.67
CA GLU A 73 6.87 14.32 -13.87
C GLU A 73 7.50 13.86 -12.55
N VAL A 74 7.45 12.55 -12.32
CA VAL A 74 8.08 11.86 -11.20
C VAL A 74 8.55 10.49 -11.69
N PRO A 75 9.60 9.92 -11.09
CA PRO A 75 9.98 8.54 -11.35
C PRO A 75 8.77 7.60 -11.09
N PRO A 76 8.25 6.88 -12.09
CA PRO A 76 7.04 6.09 -11.89
C PRO A 76 7.21 4.97 -10.86
N LEU A 77 8.39 4.34 -10.82
CA LEU A 77 8.71 3.28 -9.86
C LEU A 77 8.62 3.74 -8.40
N PHE A 78 8.92 5.01 -8.12
CA PHE A 78 8.76 5.58 -6.78
C PHE A 78 7.29 5.61 -6.35
N VAL A 79 6.39 5.96 -7.26
CA VAL A 79 4.94 5.98 -6.99
C VAL A 79 4.41 4.55 -6.89
N ILE A 80 4.83 3.66 -7.78
CA ILE A 80 4.45 2.24 -7.77
C ILE A 80 4.85 1.58 -6.45
N GLU A 81 6.10 1.73 -6.00
CA GLU A 81 6.56 1.19 -4.71
C GLU A 81 5.76 1.75 -3.54
N PHE A 82 5.46 3.05 -3.53
CA PHE A 82 4.62 3.64 -2.51
C PHE A 82 3.21 3.01 -2.49
N LEU A 83 2.60 2.81 -3.65
CA LEU A 83 1.28 2.16 -3.73
C LEU A 83 1.33 0.72 -3.21
N HIS A 84 2.38 -0.04 -3.53
CA HIS A 84 2.59 -1.37 -2.96
C HIS A 84 2.70 -1.31 -1.44
N ARG A 85 3.47 -0.36 -0.89
CA ARG A 85 3.58 -0.14 0.56
C ARG A 85 2.27 0.23 1.24
N VAL A 86 1.38 0.94 0.56
CA VAL A 86 0.02 1.20 1.08
C VAL A 86 -0.76 -0.11 1.23
N VAL A 87 -0.73 -0.98 0.21
CA VAL A 87 -1.39 -2.29 0.27
C VAL A 87 -0.81 -3.15 1.40
N ASP A 88 0.51 -3.22 1.51
CA ASP A 88 1.14 -4.06 2.53
C ASP A 88 0.87 -3.54 3.95
N THR A 89 0.79 -2.21 4.12
CA THR A 89 0.33 -1.61 5.38
C THR A 89 -1.10 -2.02 5.70
N PHE A 90 -2.01 -2.04 4.71
CA PHE A 90 -3.38 -2.48 4.94
C PHE A 90 -3.45 -3.96 5.30
N GLU A 91 -2.72 -4.84 4.61
CA GLU A 91 -2.65 -6.27 4.94
C GLU A 91 -2.09 -6.49 6.36
N ASP A 92 -1.08 -5.73 6.76
CA ASP A 92 -0.48 -5.86 8.10
C ASP A 92 -1.33 -5.24 9.24
N TYR A 93 -2.22 -4.29 8.92
CA TYR A 93 -3.17 -3.71 9.88
C TYR A 93 -4.46 -4.50 10.01
N PHE A 94 -4.97 -5.01 8.90
CA PHE A 94 -6.31 -5.58 8.81
C PHE A 94 -6.33 -7.07 8.48
N SER A 95 -5.16 -7.71 8.34
CA SER A 95 -4.94 -9.11 7.91
C SER A 95 -5.26 -9.40 6.44
N GLU A 96 -6.07 -8.57 5.79
CA GLU A 96 -6.34 -8.63 4.36
C GLU A 96 -6.61 -7.22 3.81
N CYS A 97 -6.44 -7.04 2.51
CA CYS A 97 -6.83 -5.83 1.80
C CYS A 97 -8.00 -6.14 0.86
N SER A 98 -9.24 -5.90 1.31
CA SER A 98 -10.46 -6.08 0.52
C SER A 98 -11.36 -4.84 0.58
N GLU A 99 -12.27 -4.66 -0.38
CA GLU A 99 -13.20 -3.52 -0.39
C GLU A 99 -13.96 -3.42 0.93
N ASN A 100 -14.51 -4.54 1.43
CA ASN A 100 -15.28 -4.56 2.67
C ASN A 100 -14.42 -4.14 3.88
N VAL A 101 -13.21 -4.69 4.00
CA VAL A 101 -12.31 -4.37 5.12
C VAL A 101 -11.88 -2.90 5.10
N VAL A 102 -11.56 -2.35 3.93
CA VAL A 102 -11.21 -0.94 3.79
C VAL A 102 -12.41 -0.04 4.15
N LYS A 103 -13.62 -0.40 3.73
CA LYS A 103 -14.86 0.33 4.07
C LYS A 103 -15.18 0.29 5.57
N ASP A 104 -15.04 -0.87 6.20
CA ASP A 104 -15.29 -1.03 7.63
C ASP A 104 -14.29 -0.25 8.50
N ASN A 105 -13.12 0.09 7.94
CA ASN A 105 -12.03 0.76 8.65
C ASN A 105 -11.66 2.13 8.06
N TYR A 106 -12.60 2.83 7.40
CA TYR A 106 -12.34 4.10 6.72
C TYR A 106 -11.53 5.10 7.55
N VAL A 107 -11.88 5.29 8.83
CA VAL A 107 -11.18 6.23 9.71
C VAL A 107 -9.69 5.90 9.82
N VAL A 108 -9.37 4.64 10.12
CA VAL A 108 -7.98 4.17 10.25
C VAL A 108 -7.26 4.24 8.92
N VAL A 109 -7.94 3.90 7.81
CA VAL A 109 -7.38 4.01 6.46
C VAL A 109 -6.97 5.45 6.14
N TYR A 110 -7.82 6.44 6.42
CA TYR A 110 -7.48 7.84 6.20
C TYR A 110 -6.35 8.32 7.13
N GLU A 111 -6.37 7.93 8.40
CA GLU A 111 -5.26 8.22 9.34
C GLU A 111 -3.93 7.65 8.81
N LEU A 112 -3.93 6.41 8.31
CA LEU A 112 -2.73 5.78 7.73
C LEU A 112 -2.26 6.52 6.49
N LEU A 113 -3.15 6.84 5.56
CA LEU A 113 -2.80 7.56 4.34
C LEU A 113 -2.27 8.98 4.61
N ASP A 114 -2.75 9.65 5.67
CA ASP A 114 -2.22 10.94 6.12
C ASP A 114 -0.80 10.83 6.71
N GLU A 115 -0.52 9.77 7.48
CA GLU A 115 0.80 9.59 8.08
C GLU A 115 1.84 9.05 7.08
N MET A 116 1.40 8.21 6.13
CA MET A 116 2.28 7.59 5.14
C MET A 116 2.80 8.58 4.09
N LEU A 117 2.05 9.65 3.81
CA LEU A 117 2.39 10.60 2.75
C LEU A 117 2.09 12.03 3.21
N ASP A 118 3.12 12.89 3.22
CA ASP A 118 2.97 14.31 3.53
C ASP A 118 3.32 15.16 2.29
N ASN A 119 2.42 16.09 1.94
CA ASN A 119 2.57 17.01 0.80
C ASN A 119 3.02 16.33 -0.52
N GLY A 120 2.62 15.07 -0.73
CA GLY A 120 2.93 14.28 -1.92
C GLY A 120 4.25 13.51 -1.90
N PHE A 121 4.91 13.43 -0.75
CA PHE A 121 6.13 12.64 -0.52
C PHE A 121 5.89 11.58 0.57
N PRO A 122 6.30 10.32 0.38
CA PRO A 122 6.25 9.30 1.41
C PRO A 122 7.09 9.70 2.62
N LEU A 123 6.51 9.56 3.82
CA LEU A 123 7.15 9.93 5.08
C LEU A 123 7.34 8.69 5.97
N ALA A 124 6.28 8.22 6.63
CA ALA A 124 6.33 7.06 7.52
C ALA A 124 5.70 5.83 6.86
N THR A 125 6.52 4.95 6.29
CA THR A 125 6.05 3.72 5.62
C THR A 125 6.39 2.43 6.38
N GLU A 126 7.08 2.56 7.52
CA GLU A 126 7.44 1.43 8.39
C GLU A 126 6.28 1.06 9.31
N SER A 127 5.79 -0.17 9.20
CA SER A 127 4.68 -0.69 10.01
C SER A 127 4.88 -0.49 11.51
N ASN A 128 6.09 -0.72 12.03
CA ASN A 128 6.36 -0.61 13.47
C ASN A 128 6.13 0.81 13.99
N ILE A 129 6.49 1.82 13.19
CA ILE A 129 6.29 3.25 13.48
C ILE A 129 4.82 3.59 13.35
N LEU A 130 4.19 3.19 12.24
CA LEU A 130 2.77 3.43 12.01
C LEU A 130 1.93 2.85 13.16
N LYS A 131 2.20 1.62 13.62
CA LYS A 131 1.44 0.95 14.69
C LYS A 131 1.61 1.61 16.06
N GLU A 132 2.67 2.40 16.26
CA GLU A 132 2.83 3.22 17.45
C GLU A 132 2.02 4.53 17.38
N LEU A 133 1.94 5.14 16.19
CA LEU A 133 1.17 6.37 15.93
C LEU A 133 -0.33 6.09 15.87
N ILE A 134 -0.71 5.13 15.03
CA ILE A 134 -2.06 4.74 14.68
C ILE A 134 -2.19 3.27 15.06
N LYS A 135 -2.80 3.04 16.21
CA LYS A 135 -2.88 1.68 16.72
C LYS A 135 -3.91 0.86 15.92
N PRO A 136 -3.59 -0.40 15.53
CA PRO A 136 -4.53 -1.24 14.80
C PRO A 136 -5.88 -1.39 15.49
N PRO A 137 -6.98 -1.51 14.71
CA PRO A 137 -8.29 -1.80 15.27
C PRO A 137 -8.28 -3.16 15.95
N ASN A 138 -8.78 -3.23 17.18
CA ASN A 138 -9.00 -4.48 17.91
C ASN A 138 -10.42 -4.44 18.47
N ILE A 139 -11.20 -5.51 18.27
CA ILE A 139 -12.63 -5.58 18.57
C ILE A 139 -12.94 -5.13 20.01
N LEU A 140 -12.13 -5.57 20.98
CA LEU A 140 -12.30 -5.19 22.39
C LEU A 140 -12.04 -3.70 22.65
N ARG A 141 -11.20 -3.07 21.83
CA ARG A 141 -10.80 -1.68 21.97
C ARG A 141 -11.74 -0.72 21.24
N THR A 142 -12.35 -1.13 20.14
CA THR A 142 -13.44 -0.37 19.49
C THR A 142 -14.56 -0.11 20.50
N ILE A 143 -14.94 -1.14 21.28
CA ILE A 143 -15.94 -1.01 22.35
C ILE A 143 -15.47 -0.06 23.46
N ALA A 144 -14.22 -0.19 23.91
CA ALA A 144 -13.67 0.69 24.95
C ALA A 144 -13.57 2.16 24.51
N ASN A 145 -13.22 2.43 23.25
CA ASN A 145 -13.10 3.78 22.72
C ASN A 145 -14.47 4.43 22.52
N SER A 146 -15.49 3.69 22.07
CA SER A 146 -16.88 4.18 21.98
C SER A 146 -17.46 4.57 23.34
N VAL A 147 -17.02 3.91 24.42
CA VAL A 147 -17.48 4.20 25.79
C VAL A 147 -16.67 5.31 26.46
N THR A 148 -15.39 5.50 26.08
CA THR A 148 -14.48 6.45 26.75
C THR A 148 -14.15 7.71 25.97
N GLY A 149 -14.58 7.83 24.70
CA GLY A 149 -14.33 9.00 23.84
C GLY A 149 -12.87 9.20 23.45
N LYS A 150 -12.03 8.16 23.54
CA LYS A 150 -10.59 8.23 23.24
C LYS A 150 -10.31 7.88 21.77
N SER A 151 -9.39 8.62 21.14
CA SER A 151 -8.94 8.41 19.76
C SER A 151 -7.98 7.23 19.61
N ASN A 152 -7.84 6.71 18.39
CA ASN A 152 -6.87 5.67 18.05
C ASN A 152 -5.44 6.21 17.89
N VAL A 153 -5.31 7.50 17.59
CA VAL A 153 -4.05 8.23 17.45
C VAL A 153 -3.37 8.43 18.80
N SER A 154 -2.09 8.06 18.88
CA SER A 154 -1.25 8.27 20.04
C SER A 154 -0.93 9.76 20.25
N ALA A 155 -1.01 10.25 21.50
CA ALA A 155 -0.60 11.60 21.86
C ALA A 155 0.93 11.75 22.02
N THR A 156 1.68 10.66 21.90
CA THR A 156 3.14 10.63 22.08
C THR A 156 3.80 10.13 20.80
N LEU A 157 4.78 10.89 20.31
CA LEU A 157 5.52 10.54 19.10
C LEU A 157 6.38 9.27 19.34
N PRO A 158 6.43 8.34 18.38
CA PRO A 158 7.31 7.18 18.40
C PRO A 158 8.76 7.60 18.51
N SER A 159 9.51 6.99 19.41
CA SER A 159 10.96 7.17 19.47
C SER A 159 11.68 6.70 18.19
N GLY A 160 11.06 5.79 17.43
CA GLY A 160 11.59 5.26 16.18
C GLY A 160 11.51 6.23 14.99
N GLN A 161 10.58 7.20 14.99
CA GLN A 161 10.37 8.11 13.85
C GLN A 161 11.56 9.07 13.62
N LEU A 162 12.31 9.40 14.68
CA LEU A 162 13.54 10.19 14.60
C LEU A 162 14.81 9.33 14.66
N SER A 163 14.65 7.99 14.67
CA SER A 163 15.76 7.06 14.72
C SER A 163 16.34 6.80 13.34
N ASN A 164 17.64 6.50 13.28
CA ASN A 164 18.27 5.93 12.10
C ASN A 164 17.95 4.43 11.90
N VAL A 165 17.17 3.82 12.81
CA VAL A 165 16.71 2.42 12.75
C VAL A 165 15.16 2.40 12.77
N PRO A 166 14.49 2.93 11.72
CA PRO A 166 13.04 3.11 11.72
C PRO A 166 12.27 1.77 11.65
N TRP A 167 12.89 0.71 11.14
CA TRP A 167 12.27 -0.61 11.00
C TRP A 167 12.14 -1.38 12.32
N ARG A 168 12.78 -0.95 13.42
CA ARG A 168 12.82 -1.67 14.70
C ARG A 168 12.48 -0.80 15.89
N ARG A 169 11.59 -1.30 16.75
CA ARG A 169 11.26 -0.65 18.03
C ARG A 169 12.43 -0.64 19.00
N SER A 170 12.54 0.44 19.77
CA SER A 170 13.52 0.55 20.84
C SER A 170 13.11 -0.26 22.08
N GLY A 171 14.08 -0.81 22.80
CA GLY A 171 13.86 -1.45 24.10
C GLY A 171 13.11 -2.80 24.08
N VAL A 172 13.01 -3.45 22.92
CA VAL A 172 12.37 -4.78 22.79
C VAL A 172 13.13 -5.82 23.62
N LYS A 173 12.42 -6.53 24.50
CA LYS A 173 12.95 -7.61 25.33
C LYS A 173 12.17 -8.90 25.08
N TYR A 174 12.89 -10.00 24.88
CA TYR A 174 12.33 -11.34 24.77
C TYR A 174 12.79 -12.19 25.96
N THR A 175 11.97 -13.18 26.36
CA THR A 175 12.34 -14.15 27.39
C THR A 175 13.47 -15.05 26.89
N ASN A 176 13.36 -15.53 25.65
CA ASN A 176 14.40 -16.25 24.92
C ASN A 176 14.76 -15.46 23.68
N ASN A 177 16.05 -15.24 23.43
CA ASN A 177 16.51 -14.57 22.21
C ASN A 177 16.79 -15.64 21.16
N GLU A 178 15.82 -15.85 20.27
CA GLU A 178 15.90 -16.82 19.18
C GLU A 178 15.73 -16.08 17.84
N ALA A 179 16.41 -16.58 16.80
CA ALA A 179 16.27 -16.09 15.44
C ALA A 179 16.04 -17.31 14.53
N TYR A 180 14.95 -17.26 13.77
CA TYR A 180 14.58 -18.27 12.81
C TYR A 180 14.90 -17.72 11.42
N PHE A 181 15.39 -18.58 10.53
CA PHE A 181 15.73 -18.22 9.15
C PHE A 181 15.12 -19.27 8.24
N ASP A 182 14.27 -18.84 7.32
CA ASP A 182 13.73 -19.68 6.27
C ASP A 182 14.45 -19.34 4.96
N VAL A 183 15.22 -20.28 4.43
CA VAL A 183 15.87 -20.16 3.11
C VAL A 183 14.94 -20.79 2.08
N ILE A 184 14.36 -19.98 1.21
CA ILE A 184 13.37 -20.40 0.23
C ILE A 184 13.99 -20.23 -1.15
N GLU A 185 13.98 -21.29 -1.95
CA GLU A 185 14.48 -21.31 -3.33
C GLU A 185 13.36 -21.74 -4.27
N GLU A 186 13.17 -20.98 -5.34
CA GLU A 186 12.26 -21.27 -6.45
C GLU A 186 13.09 -21.52 -7.70
N VAL A 187 12.80 -22.63 -8.40
CA VAL A 187 13.52 -23.04 -9.60
C VAL A 187 12.62 -22.89 -10.81
N ASP A 188 12.94 -21.92 -11.65
CA ASP A 188 12.26 -21.68 -12.92
C ASP A 188 13.02 -22.36 -14.04
N ALA A 189 12.38 -23.32 -14.71
CA ALA A 189 12.99 -24.03 -15.84
C ALA A 189 12.03 -24.19 -17.02
N ILE A 190 12.55 -23.95 -18.23
CA ILE A 190 11.87 -24.25 -19.49
C ILE A 190 12.60 -25.41 -20.14
N ILE A 191 11.90 -26.52 -20.32
CA ILE A 191 12.42 -27.72 -20.99
C ILE A 191 11.73 -27.83 -22.35
N ASP A 192 12.51 -28.02 -23.41
CA ASP A 192 11.94 -28.21 -24.74
C ASP A 192 11.29 -29.60 -24.91
N LYS A 193 10.58 -29.79 -26.02
CA LYS A 193 9.96 -31.07 -26.36
C LYS A 193 10.94 -32.24 -26.50
N GLY A 194 12.23 -31.96 -26.68
CA GLY A 194 13.31 -32.95 -26.78
C GLY A 194 13.93 -33.31 -25.42
N GLY A 195 13.49 -32.67 -24.33
CA GLY A 195 14.03 -32.86 -22.99
C GLY A 195 15.28 -32.03 -22.69
N SER A 196 15.66 -31.09 -23.57
CA SER A 196 16.79 -30.19 -23.36
C SER A 196 16.35 -28.97 -22.57
N THR A 197 17.15 -28.57 -21.59
CA THR A 197 16.93 -27.33 -20.82
C THR A 197 17.21 -26.12 -21.71
N VAL A 198 16.18 -25.30 -21.93
CA VAL A 198 16.27 -24.03 -22.68
C VAL A 198 16.64 -22.89 -21.72
N PHE A 199 16.08 -22.92 -20.52
CA PHE A 199 16.29 -21.93 -19.48
C PHE A 199 16.19 -22.62 -18.13
N ALA A 200 17.07 -22.23 -17.19
CA ALA A 200 16.99 -22.63 -15.80
C ALA A 200 17.59 -21.52 -14.93
N GLU A 201 16.83 -21.00 -13.98
CA GLU A 201 17.25 -20.02 -12.99
C GLU A 201 16.77 -20.46 -11.60
N ILE A 202 17.51 -20.09 -10.57
CA ILE A 202 17.10 -20.26 -9.17
C ILE A 202 16.98 -18.89 -8.55
N GLN A 203 15.79 -18.55 -8.05
CA GLN A 203 15.55 -17.35 -7.29
C GLN A 203 15.39 -17.72 -5.81
N GLY A 204 16.24 -17.15 -4.97
CA GLY A 204 16.26 -17.43 -3.55
C GLY A 204 16.07 -16.19 -2.70
N TYR A 205 15.37 -16.32 -1.58
CA TYR A 205 15.33 -15.29 -0.54
C TYR A 205 15.38 -15.90 0.86
N VAL A 206 15.84 -15.11 1.82
CA VAL A 206 15.87 -15.47 3.24
C VAL A 206 14.82 -14.64 3.96
N ARG A 207 13.90 -15.32 4.65
CA ARG A 207 12.86 -14.72 5.48
C ARG A 207 13.16 -14.91 6.97
#